data_AF-A0A834JG04-F1
#
_entry.id   AF-A0A834JG04-F1
#
_cell.length_a   1.000
_cell.length_b   1.000
_cell.length_c   1.000
_cell.angle_alpha   90.00
_cell.angle_beta   90.00
_cell.angle_gamma   90.00
#
_symmetry.space_group_name_H-M   'P 1'
#
loop_
_entity.id
_entity.type
_entity.pdbx_description
1 polymer ?
#
loop_
_entity_poly.entity_id
_entity_poly.type
_entity_poly.pdbx_seq_one_letter_code
_entity_poly.pdbx_strand_id
1 'polypeptide(L)'
;MKKIHYRIKCDWEMLQNKPELKILKKRADISRRCTIIIAICFYLYVAFLIFPSVLRNFQYISGSINSTELILPFHVEYFMKNQIKYYFGLFLEYVIIIIASTIGIANYSMFIAVIQHACALFLITEWRVNERFRKPPQILHYATTKNELVEENLWMVDIIEFYNKAIEFVSNCVPNSVLFVIVDNTKIVTLFDNEKHEEMQFIVDGCDCGIT
;
A
#
# COMPACT_ATOMS: atom_id res chain seq x y z
N MET A 1 -4.11 11.47 12.28
CA MET A 1 -4.74 11.14 10.97
C MET A 1 -5.27 12.34 10.18
N LYS A 2 -6.14 13.22 10.72
CA LYS A 2 -6.72 14.35 9.93
C LYS A 2 -5.68 15.22 9.23
N LYS A 3 -4.55 15.51 9.89
CA LYS A 3 -3.43 16.30 9.34
C LYS A 3 -2.78 15.64 8.11
N ILE A 4 -2.72 14.31 8.06
CA ILE A 4 -2.08 13.55 6.97
C ILE A 4 -2.95 13.60 5.72
N HIS A 5 -4.25 13.27 5.85
CA HIS A 5 -5.19 13.36 4.73
C HIS A 5 -5.29 14.78 4.17
N TYR A 6 -5.24 15.79 5.03
CA TYR A 6 -5.19 17.18 4.59
C TYR A 6 -3.94 17.49 3.75
N ARG A 7 -2.74 17.11 4.23
CA ARG A 7 -1.50 17.30 3.46
C ARG A 7 -1.55 16.58 2.10
N ILE A 8 -1.97 15.31 2.08
CA ILE A 8 -2.10 14.53 0.82
C ILE A 8 -3.01 15.25 -0.17
N LYS A 9 -4.14 15.79 0.30
CA LYS A 9 -5.07 16.55 -0.55
C LYS A 9 -4.42 17.81 -1.10
N CYS A 10 -3.75 18.59 -0.24
CA CYS A 10 -3.04 19.80 -0.67
C CYS A 10 -1.94 19.50 -1.70
N ASP A 11 -1.15 18.44 -1.48
CA ASP A 11 -0.10 18.02 -2.42
C ASP A 11 -0.71 17.69 -3.79
N TRP A 12 -1.86 16.99 -3.80
CA TRP A 12 -2.58 16.64 -5.03
C TRP A 12 -3.09 17.88 -5.80
N GLU A 13 -3.50 18.92 -5.08
CA GLU A 13 -3.97 20.19 -5.66
C GLU A 13 -2.80 21.06 -6.17
N MET A 14 -1.63 20.97 -5.53
CA MET A 14 -0.42 21.73 -5.87
C MET A 14 0.35 21.11 -7.04
N LEU A 15 0.40 19.79 -7.16
CA LEU A 15 1.10 19.04 -8.21
C LEU A 15 0.26 18.96 -9.51
N GLN A 16 0.04 20.10 -10.17
CA GLN A 16 -0.79 20.19 -11.39
C GLN A 16 -0.06 19.84 -12.69
N ASN A 17 1.28 19.68 -12.64
CA ASN A 17 2.05 19.31 -13.82
C ASN A 17 1.62 17.93 -14.33
N LYS A 18 1.29 17.84 -15.63
CA LYS A 18 0.88 16.57 -16.29
C LYS A 18 1.80 15.37 -15.98
N PRO A 19 3.14 15.48 -16.01
CA PRO A 19 4.03 14.35 -15.69
C PRO A 19 4.01 13.98 -14.19
N GLU A 20 4.01 14.96 -13.29
CA GLU A 20 3.98 14.73 -11.84
C GLU A 20 2.68 14.06 -11.41
N LEU A 21 1.55 14.53 -11.96
CA LEU A 21 0.24 13.93 -11.73
C LEU A 21 0.17 12.48 -12.26
N LYS A 22 0.87 12.16 -13.35
CA LYS A 22 0.95 10.79 -13.87
C LYS A 22 1.70 9.87 -12.90
N ILE A 23 2.81 10.34 -12.31
CA ILE A 23 3.55 9.59 -11.29
C ILE A 23 2.68 9.36 -10.05
N LEU A 24 2.00 10.41 -9.58
CA LEU A 24 1.16 10.37 -8.40
C LEU A 24 -0.03 9.41 -8.58
N LYS A 25 -0.70 9.45 -9.75
CA LYS A 25 -1.76 8.49 -10.12
C LYS A 25 -1.24 7.06 -10.23
N LYS A 26 -0.11 6.83 -10.91
CA LYS A 26 0.48 5.48 -11.04
C LYS A 26 0.74 4.87 -9.66
N ARG A 27 1.29 5.67 -8.74
CA ARG A 27 1.54 5.24 -7.36
C ARG A 27 0.24 5.02 -6.57
N ALA A 28 -0.75 5.89 -6.69
CA ALA A 28 -2.06 5.69 -6.06
C ALA A 28 -2.75 4.39 -6.54
N ASP A 29 -2.65 4.07 -7.83
CA ASP A 29 -3.20 2.83 -8.40
C ASP A 29 -2.48 1.58 -7.88
N ILE A 30 -1.15 1.64 -7.72
CA ILE A 30 -0.37 0.56 -7.09
C ILE A 30 -0.84 0.36 -5.65
N SER A 31 -0.97 1.44 -4.86
CA SER A 31 -1.50 1.37 -3.49
C SER A 31 -2.85 0.67 -3.43
N ARG A 32 -3.77 1.02 -4.34
CA ARG A 32 -5.10 0.41 -4.42
C ARG A 32 -5.01 -1.09 -4.72
N ARG A 33 -4.21 -1.49 -5.70
CA ARG A 33 -4.03 -2.91 -6.07
C ARG A 33 -3.40 -3.71 -4.93
N CYS A 34 -2.33 -3.20 -4.32
CA CYS A 34 -1.69 -3.83 -3.17
C CYS A 34 -2.67 -3.99 -2.00
N THR A 35 -3.47 -2.97 -1.71
CA THR A 35 -4.50 -3.04 -0.67
C THR A 35 -5.52 -4.15 -0.95
N ILE A 36 -6.01 -4.25 -2.18
CA ILE A 36 -6.99 -5.29 -2.56
C ILE A 36 -6.38 -6.68 -2.41
N ILE A 37 -5.17 -6.89 -2.92
CA ILE A 37 -4.48 -8.18 -2.84
C ILE A 37 -4.28 -8.57 -1.37
N ILE A 38 -3.78 -7.66 -0.55
CA ILE A 38 -3.48 -7.96 0.86
C ILE A 38 -4.77 -8.18 1.65
N ALA A 39 -5.85 -7.44 1.36
CA ALA A 39 -7.16 -7.69 1.96
C ALA A 39 -7.67 -9.09 1.61
N ILE A 40 -7.58 -9.52 0.35
CA ILE A 40 -7.98 -10.87 -0.08
C ILE A 40 -7.14 -11.93 0.65
N CYS A 41 -5.82 -11.79 0.66
CA CYS A 41 -4.93 -12.72 1.36
C CYS A 41 -5.25 -12.80 2.86
N PHE A 42 -5.53 -11.66 3.50
CA PHE A 42 -5.89 -11.60 4.91
C PHE A 42 -7.23 -12.31 5.19
N TYR A 43 -8.26 -12.07 4.38
CA TYR A 43 -9.54 -12.75 4.53
C TYR A 43 -9.44 -14.27 4.28
N LEU A 44 -8.66 -14.69 3.28
CA LEU A 44 -8.40 -16.12 3.04
C LEU A 44 -7.67 -16.76 4.22
N TYR A 45 -6.70 -16.07 4.80
CA TYR A 45 -5.99 -16.54 5.99
C TYR A 45 -6.92 -16.69 7.20
N VAL A 46 -7.75 -15.67 7.49
CA VAL A 46 -8.75 -15.73 8.57
C VAL A 46 -9.77 -16.84 8.33
N ALA A 47 -10.25 -17.00 7.09
CA ALA A 47 -11.16 -18.07 6.73
C ALA A 47 -10.52 -19.46 6.94
N PHE A 48 -9.26 -19.64 6.54
CA PHE A 48 -8.53 -20.89 6.75
C PHE A 48 -8.35 -21.23 8.25
N LEU A 49 -8.13 -20.23 9.11
CA LEU A 49 -8.04 -20.44 10.55
C LEU A 49 -9.39 -20.81 11.18
N ILE A 50 -10.49 -20.24 10.69
CA ILE A 50 -11.84 -20.45 11.22
C ILE A 50 -12.47 -21.75 10.69
N PHE A 51 -12.13 -22.16 9.47
CA PHE A 51 -12.76 -23.27 8.75
C PHE A 51 -12.80 -24.59 9.54
N PRO A 52 -11.71 -25.06 10.19
CA PRO A 52 -11.73 -26.28 11.00
C PRO A 52 -12.71 -26.20 12.18
N SER A 53 -12.80 -25.03 12.82
CA SER A 53 -13.71 -24.78 13.94
C SER A 53 -15.16 -24.80 13.49
N VAL A 54 -15.49 -24.20 12.35
CA VAL A 54 -16.85 -24.18 11.79
C VAL A 54 -17.29 -25.58 11.37
N LEU A 55 -16.43 -26.34 10.67
CA LEU A 55 -16.73 -27.71 10.26
C LEU A 55 -17.03 -28.62 11.46
N ARG A 56 -16.22 -28.54 12.51
CA ARG A 56 -16.42 -29.35 13.72
C ARG A 56 -17.73 -28.99 14.44
N ASN A 57 -18.04 -27.70 14.54
CA ASN A 57 -19.33 -27.26 15.09
C ASN A 57 -20.52 -27.76 14.24
N PHE A 58 -20.40 -27.75 12.91
CA PHE A 58 -21.43 -28.28 12.01
C PHE A 58 -21.63 -29.79 12.18
N GLN A 59 -20.54 -30.56 12.28
CA GLN A 59 -20.60 -32.01 12.54
C GLN A 59 -21.27 -32.30 13.89
N TYR A 60 -21.00 -31.50 14.93
CA TYR A 60 -21.65 -31.63 16.23
C TYR A 60 -23.16 -31.34 16.16
N ILE A 61 -23.58 -30.26 15.49
CA ILE A 61 -25.01 -29.93 15.29
C ILE A 61 -25.72 -31.04 14.50
N SER A 62 -25.07 -31.59 13.48
CA SER A 62 -25.60 -32.68 12.65
C SER A 62 -25.66 -34.02 13.38
N GLY A 63 -25.19 -34.11 14.64
CA GLY A 63 -25.14 -35.34 15.42
C GLY A 63 -24.08 -36.35 14.96
N SER A 64 -23.12 -35.92 14.14
CA SER A 64 -22.07 -36.78 13.58
C SER A 64 -20.93 -37.07 14.55
N ILE A 65 -20.72 -36.23 15.56
CA ILE A 65 -19.65 -36.37 16.57
C ILE A 65 -20.19 -36.12 17.97
N ASN A 66 -19.62 -36.81 18.96
CA ASN A 66 -20.01 -36.69 20.36
C ASN A 66 -19.31 -35.50 21.04
N SER A 67 -19.86 -35.02 22.15
CA SER A 67 -19.33 -33.88 22.92
C SER A 67 -17.88 -34.07 23.41
N THR A 68 -17.43 -35.32 23.58
CA THR A 68 -16.06 -35.68 23.97
C THR A 68 -15.03 -35.50 22.84
N GLU A 69 -15.48 -35.49 21.57
CA GLU A 69 -14.63 -35.31 20.38
C GLU A 69 -14.57 -33.85 19.92
N LEU A 70 -15.38 -32.99 20.54
CA LEU A 70 -15.39 -31.55 20.30
C LEU A 70 -14.23 -30.90 21.07
N ILE A 71 -13.06 -30.80 20.43
CA ILE A 71 -11.95 -29.99 20.93
C ILE A 71 -12.31 -28.53 20.62
N LEU A 72 -12.80 -27.82 21.63
CA LEU A 72 -13.06 -26.39 21.54
C LEU A 72 -11.75 -25.61 21.72
N PRO A 73 -11.53 -24.53 20.95
CA PRO A 73 -10.40 -23.62 21.19
C PRO A 73 -10.46 -22.94 22.57
N PHE A 74 -11.64 -22.91 23.20
CA PHE A 74 -11.84 -22.46 24.58
C PHE A 74 -12.48 -23.56 25.43
N HIS A 75 -11.72 -24.08 26.40
CA HIS A 75 -12.23 -24.97 27.45
C HIS A 75 -13.18 -24.18 28.34
N VAL A 76 -14.48 -24.24 28.06
CA VAL A 76 -15.49 -23.60 28.91
C VAL A 76 -16.50 -24.63 29.40
N GLU A 77 -16.10 -25.36 30.44
CA GLU A 77 -16.91 -26.34 31.16
C GLU A 77 -18.24 -25.75 31.71
N TYR A 78 -18.36 -24.42 31.75
CA TYR A 78 -19.55 -23.70 32.23
C TYR A 78 -20.74 -23.64 31.24
N PHE A 79 -20.56 -23.92 29.93
CA PHE A 79 -21.62 -23.72 28.93
C PHE A 79 -22.40 -24.99 28.53
N MET A 80 -21.93 -26.18 28.92
CA MET A 80 -22.59 -27.45 28.58
C MET A 80 -24.06 -27.54 29.05
N LYS A 81 -24.44 -26.78 30.09
CA LYS A 81 -25.79 -26.78 30.64
C LYS A 81 -26.79 -25.94 29.85
N ASN A 82 -26.35 -25.09 28.91
CA ASN A 82 -27.23 -24.16 28.19
C ASN A 82 -26.78 -23.92 26.74
N GLN A 83 -27.13 -24.84 25.83
CA GLN A 83 -26.76 -24.85 24.40
C GLN A 83 -27.03 -23.50 23.71
N ILE A 84 -28.12 -22.80 24.04
CA ILE A 84 -28.47 -21.49 23.46
C ILE A 84 -27.41 -20.43 23.78
N LYS A 85 -26.88 -20.41 25.02
CA LYS A 85 -25.84 -19.45 25.43
C LYS A 85 -24.50 -19.73 24.75
N TYR A 86 -24.21 -21.00 24.47
CA TYR A 86 -23.02 -21.41 23.74
C TYR A 86 -23.03 -20.91 22.29
N TYR A 87 -24.08 -21.18 21.53
CA TYR A 87 -24.20 -20.70 20.14
C TYR A 87 -24.23 -19.18 20.05
N PHE A 88 -24.88 -18.52 21.02
CA PHE A 88 -24.86 -17.06 21.11
C PHE A 88 -23.45 -16.50 21.38
N GLY A 89 -22.68 -17.13 22.27
CA GLY A 89 -21.29 -16.75 22.54
C GLY A 89 -20.38 -16.91 21.32
N LEU A 90 -20.47 -18.05 20.62
CA LEU A 90 -19.75 -18.27 19.37
C LEU A 90 -20.10 -17.23 18.31
N PHE A 91 -21.40 -16.93 18.14
CA PHE A 91 -21.85 -15.93 17.19
C PHE A 91 -21.24 -14.55 17.49
N LEU A 92 -21.23 -14.13 18.77
CA LEU A 92 -20.58 -12.88 19.17
C LEU A 92 -19.08 -12.89 18.90
N GLU A 93 -18.39 -14.00 19.14
CA GLU A 93 -16.96 -14.14 18.86
C GLU A 93 -16.66 -13.97 17.36
N TYR A 94 -17.44 -14.62 16.48
CA TYR A 94 -17.31 -14.43 15.04
C TYR A 94 -17.55 -12.98 14.62
N VAL A 95 -18.58 -12.33 15.16
CA VAL A 95 -18.87 -10.92 14.88
C VAL A 95 -17.69 -10.03 15.31
N ILE A 96 -17.10 -10.28 16.48
CA ILE A 96 -15.93 -9.53 16.98
C ILE A 96 -14.73 -9.73 16.05
N ILE A 97 -14.46 -10.96 15.60
CA ILE A 97 -13.35 -11.27 14.68
C ILE A 97 -13.55 -10.54 13.33
N ILE A 98 -14.77 -10.53 12.80
CA ILE A 98 -15.08 -9.82 11.55
C ILE A 98 -14.87 -8.31 11.71
N ILE A 99 -15.35 -7.72 12.81
CA ILE A 99 -15.18 -6.28 13.08
C ILE A 99 -13.69 -5.95 13.24
N ALA A 100 -12.96 -6.74 14.03
CA ALA A 100 -11.53 -6.54 14.28
C ALA A 100 -10.71 -6.66 12.98
N SER A 101 -11.02 -7.66 12.14
CA SER A 101 -10.37 -7.83 10.83
C SER A 101 -10.58 -6.62 9.91
N THR A 102 -11.81 -6.10 9.86
CA THR A 102 -12.15 -4.93 9.05
C THR A 102 -11.39 -3.68 9.51
N ILE A 103 -11.31 -3.45 10.83
CA ILE A 103 -10.54 -2.35 11.41
C ILE A 103 -9.05 -2.52 11.10
N GLY A 104 -8.51 -3.74 11.19
CA GLY A 104 -7.13 -4.05 10.85
C GLY A 104 -6.80 -3.70 9.39
N ILE A 105 -7.63 -4.16 8.45
CA ILE A 105 -7.48 -3.87 7.01
C ILE A 105 -7.61 -2.37 6.74
N ALA A 106 -8.53 -1.67 7.41
CA ALA A 106 -8.70 -0.23 7.27
C ALA A 106 -7.41 0.52 7.69
N ASN A 107 -6.82 0.18 8.84
CA ASN A 107 -5.57 0.78 9.28
C ASN A 107 -4.41 0.46 8.32
N TYR A 108 -4.32 -0.78 7.87
CA TYR A 108 -3.27 -1.23 6.96
C TYR A 108 -3.35 -0.56 5.58
N SER A 109 -4.56 -0.39 5.03
CA SER A 109 -4.78 0.32 3.77
C SER A 109 -4.39 1.80 3.85
N MET A 110 -4.71 2.48 4.96
CA MET A 110 -4.26 3.84 5.21
C MET A 110 -2.73 3.92 5.28
N PHE A 111 -2.10 2.93 5.89
CA PHE A 111 -0.65 2.86 6.01
C PHE A 111 0.05 2.72 4.64
N ILE A 112 -0.43 1.81 3.78
CA ILE A 112 0.08 1.67 2.41
C ILE A 112 -0.10 2.96 1.62
N ALA A 113 -1.26 3.61 1.72
CA ALA A 113 -1.54 4.84 1.00
C ALA A 113 -0.53 5.95 1.36
N VAL A 114 -0.19 6.07 2.65
CA VAL A 114 0.81 7.03 3.14
C VAL A 114 2.21 6.72 2.63
N ILE A 115 2.66 5.45 2.71
CA ILE A 115 3.94 5.02 2.16
C ILE A 115 4.01 5.34 0.67
N GLN A 116 2.95 5.01 -0.06
CA GLN A 116 2.95 5.13 -1.49
C GLN A 116 2.88 6.60 -1.95
N HIS A 117 2.23 7.47 -1.17
CA HIS A 117 2.29 8.94 -1.35
C HIS A 117 3.71 9.47 -1.12
N ALA A 118 4.39 9.05 -0.05
CA ALA A 118 5.77 9.44 0.21
C ALA A 118 6.71 9.01 -0.93
N CYS A 119 6.59 7.76 -1.39
CA CYS A 119 7.35 7.27 -2.55
C CYS A 119 7.07 8.10 -3.81
N ALA A 120 5.83 8.56 -4.01
CA ALA A 120 5.50 9.42 -5.14
C ALA A 120 6.19 10.78 -5.06
N LEU A 121 6.25 11.40 -3.87
CA LEU A 121 6.97 12.66 -3.66
C LEU A 121 8.48 12.53 -3.98
N PHE A 122 9.11 11.43 -3.56
CA PHE A 122 10.52 11.20 -3.90
C PHE A 122 10.74 11.00 -5.41
N LEU A 123 9.87 10.25 -6.08
CA LEU A 123 9.95 10.07 -7.54
C LEU A 123 9.70 11.37 -8.32
N ILE A 124 8.83 12.23 -7.81
CA ILE A 124 8.63 13.57 -8.39
C ILE A 124 9.91 14.40 -8.24
N THR A 125 10.56 14.34 -7.09
CA THR A 125 11.84 15.01 -6.85
C THR A 125 12.90 14.52 -7.82
N GLU A 126 13.06 13.20 -7.94
CA GLU A 126 13.98 12.57 -8.88
C GLU A 126 13.67 12.97 -10.33
N TRP A 127 12.40 12.95 -10.71
CA TRP A 127 11.96 13.34 -12.05
C TRP A 127 12.30 14.81 -12.36
N ARG A 128 12.07 15.74 -11.42
CA ARG A 128 12.42 17.17 -11.58
C ARG A 128 13.92 17.37 -11.81
N VAL A 129 14.74 16.64 -11.05
CA VAL A 129 16.20 16.67 -11.17
C VAL A 129 16.64 16.11 -12.52
N ASN A 130 16.17 14.91 -12.89
CA ASN A 130 16.53 14.26 -14.15
C ASN A 130 16.06 15.06 -15.38
N GLU A 131 14.86 15.63 -15.35
CA GLU A 131 14.33 16.46 -16.45
C GLU A 131 15.16 17.74 -16.65
N ARG A 132 15.67 18.33 -15.57
CA ARG A 132 16.56 19.51 -15.66
C ARG A 132 17.89 19.16 -16.30
N PHE A 133 18.50 18.02 -15.96
CA PHE A 133 19.76 17.57 -16.56
C PHE A 133 19.60 17.02 -17.98
N ARG A 134 18.43 16.46 -18.31
CA ARG A 134 18.10 15.94 -19.64
C ARG A 134 17.90 17.05 -20.66
N LYS A 135 17.36 18.20 -20.25
CA LYS A 135 17.41 19.40 -21.08
C LYS A 135 18.86 19.90 -21.00
N PRO A 136 19.67 19.78 -22.08
CA PRO A 136 20.95 20.46 -22.07
C PRO A 136 20.65 21.94 -21.73
N PRO A 137 21.49 22.61 -20.91
CA PRO A 137 21.38 24.05 -20.82
C PRO A 137 21.32 24.54 -22.25
N GLN A 138 20.36 25.40 -22.58
CA GLN A 138 20.41 26.06 -23.87
C GLN A 138 21.79 26.72 -23.88
N ILE A 139 22.72 26.17 -24.67
CA ILE A 139 24.02 26.79 -24.88
C ILE A 139 23.70 28.01 -25.73
N LEU A 140 23.14 29.03 -25.11
CA LEU A 140 22.99 30.35 -25.66
C LEU A 140 23.99 31.22 -24.92
N HIS A 141 25.18 31.26 -25.49
CA HIS A 141 26.22 32.26 -25.25
C HIS A 141 26.78 32.35 -23.82
N TYR A 142 28.10 32.40 -23.75
CA TYR A 142 28.94 32.59 -22.56
C TYR A 142 28.72 33.90 -21.76
N ALA A 143 27.57 34.56 -21.85
CA ALA A 143 27.26 35.72 -21.02
C ALA A 143 26.32 35.29 -19.88
N THR A 144 26.89 34.73 -18.82
CA THR A 144 26.17 34.46 -17.57
C THR A 144 25.53 35.75 -17.08
N THR A 145 24.22 35.89 -17.30
CA THR A 145 23.49 37.07 -16.83
C THR A 145 23.15 36.84 -15.36
N LYS A 146 23.28 37.86 -14.50
CA LYS A 146 22.96 37.76 -13.06
C LYS A 146 21.59 37.11 -12.79
N ASN A 147 20.65 37.26 -13.73
CA ASN A 147 19.31 36.69 -13.68
C ASN A 147 19.27 35.16 -13.86
N GLU A 148 20.16 34.56 -14.65
CA GLU A 148 20.21 33.10 -14.86
C GLU A 148 20.77 32.39 -13.62
N LEU A 149 21.82 32.95 -13.00
CA LEU A 149 22.35 32.46 -11.72
C LEU A 149 21.31 32.56 -10.60
N VAL A 150 20.47 33.60 -10.61
CA VAL A 150 19.37 33.74 -9.65
C VAL A 150 18.32 32.66 -9.89
N GLU A 151 17.97 32.37 -11.15
CA GLU A 151 17.01 31.31 -11.49
C GLU A 151 17.52 29.91 -11.11
N GLU A 152 18.81 29.62 -11.31
CA GLU A 152 19.43 28.35 -10.88
C GLU A 152 19.42 28.19 -9.37
N ASN A 153 19.79 29.24 -8.64
CA ASN A 153 19.77 29.22 -7.18
C ASN A 153 18.35 29.05 -6.64
N LEU A 154 17.35 29.71 -7.24
CA LEU A 154 15.95 29.58 -6.84
C LEU A 154 15.40 28.17 -7.10
N TRP A 155 15.72 27.57 -8.25
CA TRP A 155 15.32 26.19 -8.56
C TRP A 155 15.93 25.17 -7.59
N MET A 156 17.22 25.31 -7.26
CA MET A 156 17.87 24.43 -6.28
C MET A 156 17.19 24.54 -4.91
N VAL A 157 16.89 25.76 -4.47
CA VAL A 157 16.19 25.99 -3.19
C VAL A 157 14.79 25.36 -3.21
N ASP A 158 14.02 25.51 -4.30
CA ASP A 158 12.68 24.90 -4.42
C ASP A 158 12.72 23.37 -4.32
N ILE A 159 13.69 22.72 -4.99
CA ILE A 159 13.84 21.26 -4.92
C ILE A 159 14.24 20.80 -3.52
N ILE A 160 15.19 21.49 -2.88
CA ILE A 160 15.62 21.15 -1.52
C ILE A 160 14.46 21.34 -0.54
N GLU A 161 13.68 22.41 -0.69
CA GLU A 161 12.48 22.65 0.12
C GLU A 161 11.43 21.55 -0.09
N PHE A 162 11.18 21.16 -1.33
CA PHE A 162 10.25 20.08 -1.66
C PHE A 162 10.70 18.73 -1.09
N TYR A 163 11.99 18.40 -1.22
CA TYR A 163 12.58 17.19 -0.65
C TYR A 163 12.51 17.18 0.88
N ASN A 164 12.82 18.30 1.53
CA ASN A 164 12.70 18.43 2.98
C ASN A 164 11.25 18.28 3.47
N LYS A 165 10.26 18.82 2.73
CA LYS A 165 8.84 18.59 3.01
C LYS A 165 8.46 17.11 2.90
N ALA A 166 9.00 16.40 1.92
CA ALA A 166 8.78 14.96 1.77
C ALA A 166 9.39 14.17 2.94
N ILE A 167 10.59 14.51 3.39
CA ILE A 167 11.21 13.91 4.59
C ILE A 167 10.38 14.20 5.84
N GLU A 168 9.94 15.45 6.03
CA GLU A 168 9.10 15.83 7.17
C GLU A 168 7.77 15.06 7.15
N PHE A 169 7.20 14.82 5.96
CA PHE A 169 6.01 14.00 5.81
C PHE A 169 6.26 12.56 6.27
N VAL A 170 7.35 11.93 5.82
CA VAL A 170 7.72 10.56 6.23
C VAL A 170 7.97 10.49 7.73
N SER A 171 8.79 11.38 8.27
CA SER A 171 9.13 11.40 9.71
C SER A 171 7.90 11.57 10.60
N ASN A 172 6.90 12.33 10.15
CA ASN A 172 5.66 12.54 10.91
C ASN A 172 4.66 11.38 10.79
N CYS A 173 4.77 10.55 9.76
CA CYS A 173 3.78 9.52 9.46
C CYS A 173 4.27 8.09 9.74
N VAL A 174 5.58 7.88 9.75
CA VAL A 174 6.18 6.55 9.76
C VAL A 174 7.04 6.42 11.02
N PRO A 175 6.72 5.53 11.98
CA PRO A 175 7.64 5.25 13.06
C PRO A 175 8.95 4.71 12.48
N ASN A 176 10.10 5.08 13.07
CA ASN A 176 11.45 4.80 12.56
C ASN A 176 11.69 3.33 12.13
N SER A 177 10.94 2.38 12.68
CA SER A 177 10.99 0.96 12.31
C SER A 177 10.53 0.63 10.89
N VAL A 178 9.75 1.50 10.23
CA VAL A 178 9.18 1.24 8.89
C VAL A 178 9.87 2.03 7.78
N LEU A 179 10.90 2.81 8.11
CA LEU A 179 11.76 3.49 7.12
C LEU A 179 12.47 2.48 6.20
N PHE A 180 12.90 1.34 6.76
CA PHE A 180 13.47 0.20 6.01
C PHE A 180 12.49 -0.33 4.95
N VAL A 181 11.21 -0.41 5.30
CA VAL A 181 10.16 -0.89 4.40
C VAL A 181 9.96 0.06 3.22
N ILE A 182 10.18 1.38 3.36
CA ILE A 182 10.11 2.31 2.22
C ILE A 182 11.25 2.05 1.23
N VAL A 183 12.48 1.86 1.74
CA VAL A 183 13.68 1.57 0.93
C VAL A 183 13.53 0.22 0.21
N ASP A 184 13.01 -0.79 0.90
CA ASP A 184 12.76 -2.10 0.31
C ASP A 184 11.57 -2.09 -0.65
N ASN A 185 10.48 -1.36 -0.36
CA ASN A 185 9.36 -1.20 -1.30
C ASN A 185 9.78 -0.48 -2.58
N THR A 186 10.78 0.42 -2.52
CA THR A 186 11.28 1.03 -3.76
C THR A 186 11.88 -0.04 -4.67
N LYS A 187 12.70 -0.95 -4.10
CA LYS A 187 13.31 -2.08 -4.83
C LYS A 187 12.29 -3.15 -5.25
N ILE A 188 11.38 -3.55 -4.37
CA ILE A 188 10.33 -4.56 -4.66
C ILE A 188 9.37 -4.04 -5.73
N VAL A 189 8.97 -2.77 -5.67
CA VAL A 189 8.12 -2.19 -6.71
C VAL A 189 8.88 -2.03 -8.03
N THR A 190 10.19 -1.71 -8.04
CA THR A 190 10.96 -1.76 -9.29
C THR A 190 11.08 -3.17 -9.85
N LEU A 191 11.17 -4.21 -9.00
CA LEU A 191 11.14 -5.61 -9.44
C LEU A 191 9.78 -5.98 -10.05
N PHE A 192 8.67 -5.55 -9.42
CA PHE A 192 7.31 -5.81 -9.93
C PHE A 192 6.99 -5.02 -11.22
N ASP A 193 7.55 -3.82 -11.40
CA ASP A 193 7.42 -3.03 -12.64
C ASP A 193 8.30 -3.64 -13.75
N ASN A 194 9.50 -4.16 -13.42
CA ASN A 194 10.37 -4.87 -14.35
C ASN A 194 9.79 -6.22 -14.79
N GLU A 195 9.25 -7.02 -13.87
CA GLU A 195 8.61 -8.31 -14.17
C GLU A 195 7.42 -8.13 -15.14
N LYS A 196 6.64 -7.05 -14.98
CA LYS A 196 5.56 -6.70 -15.92
C LYS A 196 6.05 -6.18 -17.27
N HIS A 197 7.20 -5.51 -17.30
CA HIS A 197 7.83 -5.10 -18.56
C HIS A 197 8.37 -6.31 -19.33
N GLU A 198 8.95 -7.30 -18.63
CA GLU A 198 9.40 -8.56 -19.22
C GLU A 198 8.23 -9.43 -19.70
N GLU A 199 7.14 -9.56 -18.93
CA GLU A 199 5.93 -10.27 -19.39
C GLU A 199 5.29 -9.59 -20.62
N MET A 200 5.27 -8.25 -20.69
CA MET A 200 4.76 -7.54 -21.86
C MET A 200 5.66 -7.69 -23.09
N GLN A 201 6.99 -7.73 -22.94
CA GLN A 201 7.90 -8.01 -24.06
C GLN A 201 7.76 -9.45 -24.55
N PHE A 202 7.61 -10.42 -23.65
CA PHE A 202 7.41 -11.83 -24.03
C PHE A 202 6.10 -12.05 -24.81
N ILE A 203 5.04 -11.31 -24.47
CA ILE A 203 3.76 -11.34 -25.21
C ILE A 203 3.89 -10.69 -26.60
N VAL A 204 4.67 -9.62 -26.73
CA VAL A 204 4.92 -8.94 -28.02
C VAL A 204 5.80 -9.80 -28.93
N ASP A 205 6.90 -10.34 -28.42
CA ASP A 205 7.81 -11.21 -29.18
C ASP A 205 7.17 -12.58 -29.52
N GLY A 206 6.26 -13.07 -28.67
CA GLY A 206 5.46 -14.26 -28.95
C GLY A 206 4.37 -14.06 -30.01
N CYS A 207 3.98 -12.81 -30.30
CA CYS A 207 2.98 -12.48 -31.33
C CYS A 207 3.59 -12.31 -32.73
N ASP A 208 4.88 -12.01 -32.85
CA ASP A 208 5.58 -11.81 -34.14
C ASP A 208 6.07 -13.11 -34.81
N CYS A 209 5.93 -14.27 -34.16
CA CYS A 209 6.25 -15.58 -34.78
C CYS A 209 5.11 -16.17 -35.64
N GLY A 210 4.05 -15.41 -35.95
CA GLY A 210 2.85 -15.91 -36.65
C GLY A 210 2.53 -15.27 -38.00
N ILE A 211 3.40 -14.41 -38.57
CA ILE A 211 3.18 -13.82 -39.90
C ILE A 211 4.47 -13.87 -40.72
N THR A 212 4.79 -15.05 -41.25
CA THR A 212 5.35 -15.24 -42.61
C THR A 212 5.03 -16.64 -43.10
#